data_AF-A0A0X3V6W4-F1
#
_entry.id   AF-A0A0X3V6W4-F1
#
_cell.length_a   1.000
_cell.length_b   1.000
_cell.length_c   1.000
_cell.angle_alpha   90.00
_cell.angle_beta   90.00
_cell.angle_gamma   90.00
#
_symmetry.space_group_name_H-M   'P 1'
#
loop_
_entity.id
_entity.type
_entity.pdbx_description
1 polymer ?
#
loop_
_entity_poly.entity_id
_entity_poly.type
_entity_poly.pdbx_seq_one_letter_code
_entity_poly.pdbx_strand_id
1 'polypeptide(L)'
;MAAVQERGATSGSACSGLVDNCGRLSRLGEMHAESCERGGIKGDEAMLSAAAVGLVIDVWRNGPVEDMHASRRGPSDAAMFAESTELHSAAVAALTSDDRCDGLLGFEDHLLDRSRPWAGTGGRTLSELGHGFLGHYRRHVKQQTNILMSLYRHTCVPDPLQLYLIPSAVTYGNSHKGMPRWPVIVGRIEVLLDDPDHPAWHDGFGHEALRRMPAAASSASDLAAALLARPADLPLEVLDWLSGHLLYCAGPPWASAWGSAAG
;
A
#
# COMPACT_ATOMS: atom_id res chain seq x y z
N MET A 1 26.77 15.07 -57.22
CA MET A 1 25.95 15.80 -56.22
C MET A 1 24.65 15.02 -56.08
N ALA A 2 24.24 14.41 -54.98
CA ALA A 2 24.67 14.50 -53.58
C ALA A 2 24.68 13.08 -52.98
N ALA A 3 25.60 12.86 -52.04
CA ALA A 3 25.74 11.61 -51.30
C ALA A 3 24.56 11.43 -50.33
N VAL A 4 23.99 10.23 -50.31
CA VAL A 4 23.09 9.77 -49.26
C VAL A 4 23.94 9.57 -48.02
N GLN A 5 23.81 10.50 -47.08
CA GLN A 5 24.50 10.45 -45.80
C GLN A 5 23.70 9.52 -44.87
N GLU A 6 24.20 8.30 -44.74
CA GLU A 6 23.81 7.35 -43.69
C GLU A 6 23.90 8.06 -42.35
N ARG A 7 22.75 8.27 -41.69
CA ARG A 7 22.73 8.71 -40.31
C ARG A 7 23.15 7.52 -39.47
N GLY A 8 24.39 7.62 -38.97
CA GLY A 8 25.02 6.65 -38.10
C GLY A 8 24.14 6.29 -36.92
N ALA A 9 24.18 5.00 -36.60
CA ALA A 9 23.72 4.44 -35.35
C ALA A 9 24.22 5.30 -34.18
N THR A 10 23.28 5.89 -33.44
CA THR A 10 23.59 6.45 -32.12
C THR A 10 24.12 5.31 -31.27
N SER A 11 25.37 5.44 -30.85
CA SER A 11 26.05 4.55 -29.91
C SER A 11 25.20 4.38 -28.65
N GLY A 12 24.47 3.28 -28.56
CA GLY A 12 23.83 2.88 -27.31
C GLY A 12 24.93 2.67 -26.28
N SER A 13 24.89 3.43 -25.19
CA SER A 13 25.78 3.19 -24.06
C SER A 13 25.60 1.73 -23.64
N ALA A 14 26.69 0.95 -23.68
CA ALA A 14 26.64 -0.42 -23.19
C ALA A 14 26.13 -0.40 -21.74
N CYS A 15 25.12 -1.23 -21.44
CA CYS A 15 24.56 -1.31 -20.11
C CYS A 15 25.66 -1.60 -19.08
N SER A 16 25.85 -0.71 -18.11
CA SER A 16 26.81 -0.87 -17.01
C SER A 16 26.31 -1.78 -15.88
N GLY A 17 25.04 -2.19 -15.95
CA GLY A 17 24.42 -3.14 -15.03
C GLY A 17 24.94 -4.57 -15.24
N LEU A 18 24.70 -5.42 -14.25
CA LEU A 18 25.04 -6.83 -14.36
C LEU A 18 24.04 -7.50 -15.31
N VAL A 19 24.53 -8.11 -16.39
CA VAL A 19 23.70 -8.71 -17.46
C VAL A 19 22.64 -9.67 -16.89
N ASP A 20 23.02 -10.50 -15.91
CA ASP A 20 22.11 -11.42 -15.25
C ASP A 20 20.98 -10.71 -14.48
N ASN A 21 21.29 -9.59 -13.83
CA ASN A 21 20.29 -8.81 -13.10
C ASN A 21 19.33 -8.12 -14.05
N CYS A 22 19.84 -7.54 -15.15
CA CYS A 22 19.00 -7.01 -16.22
C CYS A 22 18.07 -8.09 -16.78
N GLY A 23 18.59 -9.28 -17.08
CA GLY A 23 17.79 -10.40 -17.58
C GLY A 23 16.73 -10.88 -16.60
N ARG A 24 17.03 -10.92 -15.29
CA ARG A 24 16.04 -11.24 -14.25
C ARG A 24 14.93 -10.19 -14.17
N LEU A 25 15.30 -8.90 -14.18
CA LEU A 25 14.34 -7.82 -14.08
C LEU A 25 13.46 -7.71 -15.33
N SER A 26 14.01 -7.96 -16.52
CA SER A 26 13.23 -8.02 -17.76
C SER A 26 12.17 -9.14 -17.73
N ARG A 27 12.48 -10.30 -17.14
CA ARG A 27 11.48 -11.36 -16.91
C ARG A 27 10.40 -10.96 -15.91
N LEU A 28 10.74 -10.16 -14.89
CA LEU A 28 9.71 -9.53 -14.04
C LEU A 28 8.84 -8.55 -14.84
N GLY A 29 9.36 -7.94 -15.91
CA GLY A 29 8.60 -7.13 -16.85
C GLY A 29 7.44 -7.88 -17.52
N GLU A 30 7.60 -9.18 -17.82
CA GLU A 30 6.53 -10.01 -18.36
C GLU A 30 5.42 -10.24 -17.31
N MET A 31 5.83 -10.54 -16.06
CA MET A 31 4.90 -10.66 -14.93
C MET A 31 4.25 -9.34 -14.53
N HIS A 32 4.89 -8.21 -14.82
CA HIS A 32 4.40 -6.88 -14.49
C HIS A 32 3.14 -6.55 -15.30
N ALA A 33 3.11 -6.85 -16.61
CA ALA A 33 1.92 -6.63 -17.42
C ALA A 33 0.72 -7.46 -16.91
N GLU A 34 0.95 -8.74 -16.60
CA GLU A 34 -0.06 -9.61 -15.99
C GLU A 34 -0.53 -9.07 -14.62
N SER A 35 0.41 -8.59 -13.80
CA SER A 35 0.10 -8.00 -12.50
C SER A 35 -0.75 -6.74 -12.64
N CYS A 36 -0.42 -5.86 -13.59
CA CYS A 36 -1.21 -4.66 -13.88
C CYS A 36 -2.62 -5.02 -14.35
N GLU A 37 -2.76 -5.99 -15.25
CA GLU A 37 -4.06 -6.48 -15.70
C GLU A 37 -4.88 -7.05 -14.53
N ARG A 38 -4.30 -7.97 -13.75
CA ARG A 38 -4.95 -8.60 -12.60
C ARG A 38 -5.34 -7.60 -11.51
N GLY A 39 -4.52 -6.56 -11.31
CA GLY A 39 -4.77 -5.48 -10.36
C GLY A 39 -5.71 -4.39 -10.88
N GLY A 40 -6.08 -4.41 -12.17
CA GLY A 40 -6.84 -3.32 -12.80
C GLY A 40 -6.07 -2.00 -12.88
N ILE A 41 -4.74 -2.05 -12.88
CA ILE A 41 -3.85 -0.87 -12.83
C ILE A 41 -3.64 -0.34 -14.24
N LYS A 42 -4.09 0.88 -14.50
CA LYS A 42 -4.01 1.53 -15.82
C LYS A 42 -3.65 3.01 -15.67
N GLY A 43 -2.67 3.44 -16.47
CA GLY A 43 -2.17 4.83 -16.46
C GLY A 43 -1.14 5.09 -15.36
N ASP A 44 -0.37 6.16 -15.54
CA ASP A 44 0.83 6.45 -14.73
C ASP A 44 0.50 6.71 -13.26
N GLU A 45 -0.60 7.40 -12.98
CA GLU A 45 -1.04 7.69 -11.61
C GLU A 45 -1.39 6.40 -10.84
N ALA A 46 -2.13 5.48 -11.47
CA ALA A 46 -2.49 4.20 -10.86
C ALA A 46 -1.25 3.32 -10.65
N MET A 47 -0.30 3.35 -11.59
CA MET A 47 0.96 2.62 -11.47
C MET A 47 1.84 3.17 -10.34
N LEU A 48 1.96 4.50 -10.22
CA LEU A 48 2.67 5.14 -9.11
C LEU A 48 2.02 4.78 -7.76
N SER A 49 0.71 4.89 -7.68
CA SER A 49 -0.03 4.59 -6.46
C SER A 49 0.09 3.11 -6.06
N ALA A 50 0.04 2.19 -7.04
CA ALA A 50 0.27 0.77 -6.78
C ALA A 50 1.72 0.47 -6.37
N ALA A 51 2.71 1.12 -7.00
CA ALA A 51 4.10 1.00 -6.59
C ALA A 51 4.32 1.52 -5.16
N ALA A 52 3.64 2.60 -4.76
CA ALA A 52 3.68 3.11 -3.39
C ALA A 52 3.10 2.09 -2.40
N VAL A 53 1.99 1.43 -2.73
CA VAL A 53 1.45 0.31 -1.94
C VAL A 53 2.48 -0.82 -1.81
N GLY A 54 3.14 -1.18 -2.91
CA GLY A 54 4.21 -2.19 -2.91
C GLY A 54 5.38 -1.80 -2.01
N LEU A 55 5.78 -0.52 -2.02
CA LEU A 55 6.86 -0.02 -1.17
C LEU A 55 6.52 -0.15 0.32
N VAL A 56 5.29 0.23 0.69
CA VAL A 56 4.78 0.06 2.06
C VAL A 56 4.75 -1.42 2.44
N ILE A 57 4.35 -2.30 1.53
CA ILE A 57 4.32 -3.74 1.79
C ILE A 57 5.71 -4.28 2.06
N ASP A 58 6.67 -4.08 1.15
CA ASP A 58 7.96 -4.75 1.24
C ASP A 58 8.83 -4.17 2.36
N VAL A 59 8.84 -2.84 2.51
CA VAL A 59 9.73 -2.18 3.48
C VAL A 59 9.15 -2.17 4.89
N TRP A 60 7.82 -2.17 5.02
CA TRP A 60 7.16 -2.06 6.33
C TRP A 60 6.30 -3.28 6.67
N ARG A 61 5.23 -3.55 5.90
CA ARG A 61 4.19 -4.52 6.28
C ARG A 61 4.71 -5.96 6.37
N ASN A 62 5.45 -6.42 5.36
CA ASN A 62 6.04 -7.76 5.31
C ASN A 62 7.34 -7.81 6.11
N GLY A 63 7.27 -7.46 7.39
CA GLY A 63 8.44 -7.35 8.25
C GLY A 63 8.12 -7.41 9.74
N PRO A 64 9.09 -7.05 10.60
CA PRO A 64 8.96 -7.13 12.06
C PRO A 64 7.82 -6.31 12.68
N VAL A 65 7.14 -5.46 11.90
CA VAL A 65 5.95 -4.75 12.36
C VAL A 65 4.80 -5.71 12.66
N GLU A 66 4.70 -6.86 11.97
CA GLU A 66 3.66 -7.86 12.25
C GLU A 66 3.93 -8.56 13.59
N ASP A 67 5.20 -8.84 13.91
CA ASP A 67 5.59 -9.33 15.23
C ASP A 67 5.31 -8.29 16.32
N MET A 68 5.55 -7.00 16.02
CA MET A 68 5.18 -5.90 16.92
C MET A 68 3.68 -5.87 17.15
N HIS A 69 2.88 -5.93 16.10
CA HIS A 69 1.41 -5.93 16.13
C HIS A 69 0.86 -7.11 16.93
N ALA A 70 1.42 -8.31 16.76
CA ALA A 70 1.06 -9.49 17.53
C ALA A 70 1.44 -9.41 19.03
N SER A 71 2.25 -8.42 19.43
CA SER A 71 2.68 -8.25 20.81
C SER A 71 1.66 -7.48 21.65
N ARG A 72 1.65 -7.72 22.97
CA ARG A 72 0.75 -7.05 23.92
C ARG A 72 0.83 -5.52 23.92
N ARG A 73 1.96 -4.94 23.53
CA ARG A 73 2.18 -3.47 23.52
C ARG A 73 2.17 -2.89 22.11
N GLY A 74 1.95 -3.73 21.11
CA GLY A 74 1.96 -3.38 19.70
C GLY A 74 0.87 -2.41 19.27
N PRO A 75 0.92 -1.97 18.00
CA PRO A 75 -0.22 -1.31 17.36
C PRO A 75 -1.42 -2.26 17.27
N SER A 76 -2.64 -1.73 17.43
CA SER A 76 -3.88 -2.45 17.13
C SER A 76 -4.08 -2.59 15.62
N ASP A 77 -5.10 -3.35 15.19
CA ASP A 77 -5.50 -3.41 13.78
C ASP A 77 -5.84 -2.03 13.20
N ALA A 78 -6.50 -1.17 13.99
CA ALA A 78 -6.78 0.21 13.65
C ALA A 78 -5.52 1.04 13.43
N ALA A 79 -4.53 0.91 14.30
CA ALA A 79 -3.25 1.58 14.15
C ALA A 79 -2.47 1.06 12.94
N MET A 80 -2.49 -0.26 12.69
CA MET A 80 -1.89 -0.87 11.50
C MET A 80 -2.56 -0.38 10.22
N PHE A 81 -3.89 -0.27 10.21
CA PHE A 81 -4.64 0.26 9.08
C PHE A 81 -4.31 1.74 8.83
N ALA A 82 -4.45 2.59 9.85
CA ALA A 82 -4.20 4.02 9.75
C ALA A 82 -2.77 4.31 9.28
N GLU A 83 -1.77 3.65 9.88
CA GLU A 83 -0.37 3.82 9.49
C GLU A 83 -0.10 3.37 8.06
N SER A 84 -0.67 2.25 7.61
CA SER A 84 -0.53 1.81 6.22
C SER A 84 -1.00 2.90 5.24
N THR A 85 -2.09 3.59 5.58
CA THR A 85 -2.66 4.66 4.75
C THR A 85 -1.86 5.97 4.80
N GLU A 86 -1.22 6.28 5.94
CA GLU A 86 -0.31 7.43 6.07
C GLU A 86 1.00 7.16 5.30
N LEU A 87 1.57 5.97 5.47
CA LEU A 87 2.79 5.55 4.79
C LEU A 87 2.62 5.47 3.26
N HIS A 88 1.42 5.21 2.75
CA HIS A 88 1.14 5.32 1.31
C HIS A 88 1.48 6.73 0.78
N SER A 89 1.11 7.79 1.50
CA SER A 89 1.42 9.16 1.12
C SER A 89 2.93 9.44 1.14
N ALA A 90 3.62 8.96 2.17
CA ALA A 90 5.08 9.08 2.28
C ALA A 90 5.81 8.27 1.18
N ALA A 91 5.28 7.11 0.82
CA ALA A 91 5.79 6.28 -0.26
C ALA A 91 5.60 6.92 -1.64
N VAL A 92 4.45 7.57 -1.89
CA VAL A 92 4.25 8.38 -3.11
C VAL A 92 5.32 9.47 -3.18
N ALA A 93 5.51 10.24 -2.11
CA ALA A 93 6.52 11.31 -2.07
C ALA A 93 7.94 10.78 -2.37
N ALA A 94 8.30 9.62 -1.81
CA ALA A 94 9.58 8.97 -2.07
C ALA A 94 9.76 8.57 -3.55
N LEU A 95 8.72 8.00 -4.16
CA LEU A 95 8.76 7.54 -5.56
C LEU A 95 8.72 8.68 -6.58
N THR A 96 8.20 9.85 -6.20
CA THR A 96 8.18 11.06 -7.03
C THR A 96 9.38 11.99 -6.81
N SER A 97 10.29 11.64 -5.91
CA SER A 97 11.52 12.40 -5.68
C SER A 97 12.38 12.47 -6.95
N ASP A 98 12.98 13.64 -7.22
CA ASP A 98 13.90 13.85 -8.35
C ASP A 98 15.05 12.83 -8.35
N ASP A 99 15.59 12.56 -7.16
CA ASP A 99 16.45 11.40 -6.90
C ASP A 99 15.66 10.36 -6.11
N ARG A 100 15.35 9.24 -6.76
CA ARG A 100 14.60 8.13 -6.15
C ARG A 100 15.37 7.42 -5.04
N CYS A 101 16.71 7.38 -5.07
CA CYS A 101 17.50 6.82 -3.98
C CYS A 101 17.40 7.71 -2.74
N ASP A 102 17.50 9.03 -2.90
CA ASP A 102 17.29 9.97 -1.80
C ASP A 102 15.85 9.90 -1.27
N GLY A 103 14.86 9.74 -2.17
CA GLY A 103 13.47 9.51 -1.79
C GLY A 103 13.28 8.25 -0.93
N LEU A 104 13.90 7.14 -1.32
CA LEU A 104 13.90 5.89 -0.54
C LEU A 104 14.57 6.04 0.83
N LEU A 105 15.67 6.80 0.91
CA LEU A 105 16.32 7.11 2.19
C LEU A 105 15.44 8.00 3.07
N GLY A 106 14.73 8.98 2.50
CA GLY A 106 13.74 9.78 3.21
C GLY A 106 12.58 8.94 3.76
N PHE A 107 12.12 7.94 3.01
CA PHE A 107 11.12 6.98 3.47
C PHE A 107 11.66 6.08 4.60
N GLU A 108 12.91 5.61 4.49
CA GLU A 108 13.60 4.90 5.57
C GLU A 108 13.66 5.75 6.84
N ASP A 109 14.10 7.01 6.76
CA ASP A 109 14.19 7.91 7.91
C ASP A 109 12.81 8.15 8.55
N HIS A 110 11.77 8.32 7.74
CA HIS A 110 10.39 8.47 8.20
C HIS A 110 9.89 7.24 8.98
N LEU A 111 10.22 6.02 8.53
CA LEU A 111 9.90 4.77 9.21
C LEU A 111 10.72 4.59 10.49
N LEU A 112 11.98 5.02 10.50
CA LEU A 112 12.90 4.83 11.61
C LEU A 112 12.83 5.93 12.68
N ASP A 113 12.10 7.02 12.42
CA ASP A 113 11.86 8.07 13.40
C ASP A 113 11.06 7.53 14.59
N ARG A 114 11.77 7.35 15.70
CA ARG A 114 11.22 6.83 16.95
C ARG A 114 10.32 7.81 17.68
N SER A 115 10.40 9.09 17.34
CA SER A 115 9.67 10.17 17.99
C SER A 115 8.42 10.58 17.23
N ARG A 116 8.29 10.16 15.96
CA ARG A 116 7.11 10.44 15.15
C ARG A 116 5.87 9.78 15.78
N PRO A 117 4.76 10.52 15.91
CA PRO A 117 3.46 9.94 16.22
C PRO A 117 3.05 8.93 15.14
N TRP A 118 2.67 7.74 15.59
CA TRP A 118 2.14 6.69 14.73
C TRP A 118 0.65 6.95 14.47
N ALA A 119 0.22 6.89 13.22
CA ALA A 119 -1.16 7.17 12.86
C ALA A 119 -2.13 6.18 13.54
N GLY A 120 -3.31 6.66 13.93
CA GLY A 120 -4.31 5.84 14.60
C GLY A 120 -3.92 5.34 16.00
N THR A 121 -3.04 6.04 16.71
CA THR A 121 -2.63 5.64 18.08
C THR A 121 -2.85 6.69 19.17
N GLY A 122 -3.48 7.82 18.83
CA GLY A 122 -3.65 8.93 19.78
C GLY A 122 -2.33 9.58 20.22
N GLY A 123 -1.29 9.49 19.38
CA GLY A 123 0.00 10.13 19.61
C GLY A 123 1.12 9.21 20.12
N ARG A 124 0.87 7.90 20.26
CA ARG A 124 1.95 6.95 20.60
C ARG A 124 2.98 6.91 19.48
N THR A 125 4.22 6.67 19.86
CA THR A 125 5.38 6.69 18.96
C THR A 125 5.93 5.30 18.71
N LEU A 126 6.77 5.13 17.68
CA LEU A 126 7.48 3.88 17.42
C LEU A 126 8.29 3.42 18.63
N SER A 127 8.88 4.33 19.41
CA SER A 127 9.57 4.02 20.67
C SER A 127 8.69 3.29 21.68
N GLU A 128 7.42 3.67 21.77
CA GLU A 128 6.47 3.11 22.73
C GLU A 128 5.81 1.83 22.23
N LEU A 129 5.59 1.73 20.92
CA LEU A 129 4.93 0.60 20.25
C LEU A 129 5.88 -0.56 19.97
N GLY A 130 7.14 -0.27 19.61
CA GLY A 130 8.10 -1.26 19.12
C GLY A 130 9.01 -1.87 20.18
N HIS A 131 8.67 -1.76 21.47
CA HIS A 131 9.51 -2.27 22.55
C HIS A 131 9.87 -3.75 22.36
N GLY A 132 11.17 -4.07 22.33
CA GLY A 132 11.68 -5.42 22.06
C GLY A 132 11.91 -5.75 20.58
N PHE A 133 11.34 -4.97 19.66
CA PHE A 133 11.39 -5.24 18.22
C PHE A 133 12.20 -4.20 17.41
N LEU A 134 12.48 -3.01 17.98
CA LEU A 134 13.14 -1.89 17.29
C LEU A 134 14.44 -2.27 16.56
N GLY A 135 15.21 -3.22 17.11
CA GLY A 135 16.44 -3.70 16.46
C GLY A 135 16.18 -4.51 15.19
N HIS A 136 15.19 -5.40 15.22
CA HIS A 136 14.78 -6.18 14.06
C HIS A 136 14.11 -5.28 13.02
N TYR A 137 13.19 -4.42 13.47
CA TYR A 137 12.51 -3.44 12.62
C TYR A 137 13.50 -2.56 11.85
N ARG A 138 14.49 -1.96 12.55
CA ARG A 138 15.54 -1.16 11.91
C ARG A 138 16.35 -1.95 10.88
N ARG A 139 16.73 -3.18 11.20
CA ARG A 139 17.50 -4.02 10.25
C ARG A 139 16.68 -4.33 9.00
N HIS A 140 15.40 -4.67 9.16
CA HIS A 140 14.50 -4.97 8.05
C HIS A 140 14.34 -3.76 7.12
N VAL A 141 13.94 -2.60 7.66
CA VAL A 141 13.74 -1.37 6.87
C VAL A 141 15.00 -1.01 6.09
N LYS A 142 16.17 -1.02 6.76
CA LYS A 142 17.47 -0.77 6.10
C LYS A 142 17.79 -1.79 5.02
N GLN A 143 17.54 -3.06 5.28
CA GLN A 143 17.82 -4.12 4.33
C GLN A 143 16.96 -3.97 3.07
N GLN A 144 15.65 -3.75 3.23
CA GLN A 144 14.72 -3.60 2.11
C GLN A 144 15.01 -2.35 1.29
N THR A 145 15.25 -1.21 1.96
CA THR A 145 15.64 0.04 1.28
C THR A 145 16.93 -0.14 0.48
N ASN A 146 17.94 -0.82 1.05
CA ASN A 146 19.18 -1.13 0.33
C ASN A 146 18.95 -2.07 -0.87
N ILE A 147 18.09 -3.07 -0.75
CA ILE A 147 17.72 -3.95 -1.87
C ILE A 147 17.09 -3.12 -3.00
N LEU A 148 16.12 -2.26 -2.69
CA LEU A 148 15.45 -1.43 -3.68
C LEU A 148 16.41 -0.45 -4.38
N MET A 149 17.28 0.23 -3.62
CA MET A 149 18.33 1.07 -4.21
C MET A 149 19.32 0.28 -5.07
N SER A 150 19.62 -0.97 -4.70
CA SER A 150 20.54 -1.81 -5.48
C SER A 150 20.02 -2.14 -6.89
N LEU A 151 18.69 -2.09 -7.10
CA LEU A 151 18.09 -2.30 -8.42
C LEU A 151 18.55 -1.23 -9.41
N TYR A 152 18.69 0.03 -8.98
CA TYR A 152 19.26 1.10 -9.82
C TYR A 152 20.75 0.94 -10.06
N ARG A 153 21.50 0.46 -9.07
CA ARG A 153 22.97 0.33 -9.18
C ARG A 153 23.40 -0.84 -10.06
N HIS A 154 22.56 -1.85 -10.22
CA HIS A 154 22.93 -3.10 -10.87
C HIS A 154 22.10 -3.46 -12.10
N THR A 155 21.22 -2.57 -12.55
CA THR A 155 20.44 -2.77 -13.78
C THR A 155 20.41 -1.51 -14.64
N CYS A 156 20.08 -1.67 -15.93
CA CYS A 156 19.84 -0.55 -16.85
C CYS A 156 18.36 -0.45 -17.26
N VAL A 157 17.47 -1.06 -16.48
CA VAL A 157 16.04 -0.99 -16.76
C VAL A 157 15.54 0.41 -16.37
N PRO A 158 14.77 1.12 -17.23
CA PRO A 158 14.38 2.51 -16.97
C PRO A 158 13.61 2.75 -15.67
N ASP A 159 12.73 1.82 -15.27
CA ASP A 159 12.03 1.90 -13.99
C ASP A 159 12.03 0.54 -13.27
N PRO A 160 13.12 0.23 -12.56
CA PRO A 160 13.27 -1.09 -11.96
C PRO A 160 12.41 -1.26 -10.70
N LEU A 161 12.04 -0.16 -10.02
CA LEU A 161 11.17 -0.20 -8.85
C LEU A 161 9.75 -0.57 -9.23
N GLN A 162 9.22 0.02 -10.30
CA GLN A 162 7.84 -0.25 -10.72
C GLN A 162 7.64 -1.73 -11.09
N LEU A 163 8.64 -2.35 -11.75
CA LEU A 163 8.62 -3.78 -12.08
C LEU A 163 8.64 -4.68 -10.85
N TYR A 164 9.22 -4.23 -9.74
CA TYR A 164 9.33 -5.00 -8.51
C TYR A 164 8.13 -4.79 -7.57
N LEU A 165 7.75 -3.52 -7.35
CA LEU A 165 6.78 -3.13 -6.33
C LEU A 165 5.33 -3.41 -6.73
N ILE A 166 4.96 -3.25 -8.01
CA ILE A 166 3.57 -3.50 -8.44
C ILE A 166 3.16 -4.97 -8.25
N PRO A 167 3.97 -5.97 -8.66
CA PRO A 167 3.66 -7.36 -8.35
C PRO A 167 3.50 -7.64 -6.86
N SER A 168 4.31 -7.01 -5.99
CA SER A 168 4.15 -7.13 -4.54
C SER A 168 2.81 -6.55 -4.07
N ALA A 169 2.46 -5.35 -4.54
CA ALA A 169 1.17 -4.70 -4.26
C ALA A 169 -0.03 -5.56 -4.66
N VAL A 170 -0.01 -6.12 -5.87
CA VAL A 170 -1.10 -6.97 -6.38
C VAL A 170 -1.21 -8.27 -5.58
N THR A 171 -0.09 -8.80 -5.09
CA THR A 171 -0.07 -10.07 -4.35
C THR A 171 -0.54 -9.90 -2.91
N TYR A 172 -0.07 -8.85 -2.22
CA TYR A 172 -0.23 -8.73 -0.78
C TYR A 172 -1.13 -7.56 -0.33
N GLY A 173 -1.41 -6.59 -1.20
CA GLY A 173 -2.14 -5.38 -0.82
C GLY A 173 -3.14 -4.90 -1.84
N ASN A 174 -3.68 -5.78 -2.68
CA ASN A 174 -4.64 -5.40 -3.74
C ASN A 174 -5.89 -4.69 -3.21
N SER A 175 -6.17 -4.82 -1.91
CA SER A 175 -7.28 -4.19 -1.19
C SER A 175 -6.88 -2.93 -0.41
N HIS A 176 -5.63 -2.47 -0.49
CA HIS A 176 -5.15 -1.32 0.28
C HIS A 176 -5.47 0.02 -0.40
N LYS A 177 -5.55 1.10 0.38
CA LYS A 177 -5.63 2.47 -0.14
C LYS A 177 -4.53 2.72 -1.15
N GLY A 178 -4.91 3.25 -2.32
CA GLY A 178 -4.03 3.47 -3.45
C GLY A 178 -4.14 2.40 -4.54
N MET A 179 -4.76 1.25 -4.26
CA MET A 179 -5.07 0.25 -5.29
C MET A 179 -6.41 0.51 -5.97
N PRO A 180 -6.59 0.11 -7.24
CA PRO A 180 -7.86 0.27 -7.97
C PRO A 180 -9.07 -0.38 -7.29
N ARG A 181 -8.86 -1.38 -6.42
CA ARG A 181 -9.93 -2.04 -5.67
C ARG A 181 -10.39 -1.25 -4.44
N TRP A 182 -9.59 -0.31 -3.92
CA TRP A 182 -9.92 0.42 -2.70
C TRP A 182 -11.26 1.16 -2.77
N PRO A 183 -11.58 1.92 -3.85
CA PRO A 183 -12.89 2.58 -3.95
C PRO A 183 -14.06 1.60 -3.94
N VAL A 184 -13.88 0.39 -4.48
CA VAL A 184 -14.91 -0.67 -4.44
C VAL A 184 -15.13 -1.16 -3.01
N ILE A 185 -14.07 -1.29 -2.22
CA ILE A 185 -14.15 -1.67 -0.80
C ILE A 185 -14.87 -0.58 -0.01
N VAL A 186 -14.53 0.69 -0.25
CA VAL A 186 -15.20 1.81 0.42
C VAL A 186 -16.69 1.88 0.06
N GLY A 187 -17.06 1.70 -1.21
CA GLY A 187 -18.47 1.65 -1.61
C GLY A 187 -19.24 0.50 -0.97
N ARG A 188 -18.58 -0.64 -0.69
CA ARG A 188 -19.21 -1.74 0.08
C ARG A 188 -19.43 -1.38 1.53
N ILE A 189 -18.52 -0.63 2.15
CA ILE A 189 -18.70 -0.13 3.52
C ILE A 189 -19.94 0.75 3.59
N GLU A 190 -20.14 1.64 2.62
CA GLU A 190 -21.35 2.48 2.53
C GLU A 190 -22.63 1.62 2.45
N VAL A 191 -22.65 0.60 1.59
CA VAL A 191 -23.78 -0.35 1.50
C VAL A 191 -24.04 -1.07 2.83
N LEU A 192 -22.99 -1.55 3.51
CA LEU A 192 -23.14 -2.25 4.80
C LEU A 192 -23.69 -1.33 5.90
N LEU A 193 -23.36 -0.04 5.83
CA LEU A 193 -23.84 0.95 6.79
C LEU A 193 -25.34 1.24 6.63
N ASP A 194 -25.83 1.19 5.39
CA ASP A 194 -27.24 1.41 5.07
C ASP A 194 -28.10 0.14 5.24
N ASP A 195 -27.49 -1.04 5.17
CA ASP A 195 -28.17 -2.34 5.29
C ASP A 195 -27.53 -3.22 6.38
N PRO A 196 -27.98 -3.13 7.65
CA PRO A 196 -27.50 -3.99 8.74
C PRO A 196 -27.90 -5.46 8.59
N ASP A 197 -28.86 -5.78 7.72
CA ASP A 197 -29.29 -7.15 7.42
C ASP A 197 -28.54 -7.73 6.21
N HIS A 198 -27.63 -6.97 5.61
CA HIS A 198 -26.86 -7.39 4.45
C HIS A 198 -26.08 -8.69 4.73
N PRO A 199 -26.13 -9.72 3.86
CA PRO A 199 -25.56 -11.04 4.11
C PRO A 199 -24.02 -11.07 4.21
N ALA A 200 -23.35 -9.98 3.83
CA ALA A 200 -21.89 -9.86 4.00
C ALA A 200 -21.47 -9.45 5.41
N TRP A 201 -22.41 -9.06 6.28
CA TRP A 201 -22.15 -9.03 7.71
C TRP A 201 -21.92 -10.46 8.21
N HIS A 202 -20.74 -10.74 8.75
CA HIS A 202 -20.44 -12.04 9.38
C HIS A 202 -21.53 -12.37 10.40
N ASP A 203 -22.16 -13.54 10.30
CA ASP A 203 -23.22 -14.05 11.19
C ASP A 203 -24.35 -13.06 11.55
N GLY A 204 -24.68 -12.09 10.68
CA GLY A 204 -25.75 -11.12 10.93
C GLY A 204 -25.43 -10.07 12.01
N PHE A 205 -24.14 -9.83 12.29
CA PHE A 205 -23.71 -8.85 13.29
C PHE A 205 -23.91 -7.37 12.89
N GLY A 206 -24.51 -7.05 11.74
CA GLY A 206 -24.66 -5.67 11.27
C GLY A 206 -25.40 -4.77 12.24
N HIS A 207 -26.54 -5.23 12.79
CA HIS A 207 -27.27 -4.48 13.84
C HIS A 207 -26.44 -4.24 15.12
N GLU A 208 -25.53 -5.16 15.47
CA GLU A 208 -24.63 -4.96 16.61
C GLU A 208 -23.52 -3.98 16.30
N ALA A 209 -22.91 -4.09 15.11
CA ALA A 209 -21.89 -3.17 14.64
C ALA A 209 -22.42 -1.73 14.60
N LEU A 210 -23.62 -1.50 14.04
CA LEU A 210 -24.21 -0.16 13.98
C LEU A 210 -24.61 0.38 15.35
N ARG A 211 -25.09 -0.46 16.28
CA ARG A 211 -25.36 -0.03 17.67
C ARG A 211 -24.10 0.43 18.41
N ARG A 212 -22.93 -0.08 18.01
CA ARG A 212 -21.62 0.28 18.58
C ARG A 212 -20.89 1.35 17.77
N MET A 213 -21.50 1.85 16.69
CA MET A 213 -20.90 2.90 15.88
C MET A 213 -20.64 4.14 16.75
N PRO A 214 -19.39 4.64 16.81
CA PRO A 214 -19.07 5.83 17.58
C PRO A 214 -19.88 7.04 17.12
N ALA A 215 -20.24 7.92 18.04
CA ALA A 215 -20.94 9.16 17.69
C ALA A 215 -20.11 10.10 16.79
N ALA A 216 -18.78 9.98 16.83
CA ALA A 216 -17.87 10.68 15.94
C ALA A 216 -17.82 10.09 14.52
N ALA A 217 -18.40 8.91 14.28
CA ALA A 217 -18.60 8.42 12.93
C ALA A 217 -19.64 9.32 12.25
N SER A 218 -19.22 9.96 11.16
CA SER A 218 -20.11 10.81 10.36
C SER A 218 -21.14 9.96 9.59
N SER A 219 -21.92 10.56 8.70
CA SER A 219 -22.82 9.78 7.83
C SER A 219 -22.05 8.74 7.01
N ALA A 220 -22.73 7.71 6.48
CA ALA A 220 -22.09 6.70 5.64
C ALA A 220 -21.32 7.31 4.46
N SER A 221 -21.91 8.32 3.82
CA SER A 221 -21.29 9.05 2.71
C SER A 221 -20.08 9.88 3.14
N ASP A 222 -20.15 10.58 4.28
CA ASP A 222 -19.01 11.34 4.82
C ASP A 222 -17.86 10.41 5.22
N LEU A 223 -18.18 9.26 5.81
CA LEU A 223 -17.19 8.25 6.18
C LEU A 223 -16.53 7.63 4.94
N ALA A 224 -17.31 7.34 3.90
CA ALA A 224 -16.78 6.88 2.61
C ALA A 224 -15.84 7.93 2.00
N ALA A 225 -16.23 9.20 1.99
CA ALA A 225 -15.38 10.29 1.52
C ALA A 225 -14.08 10.40 2.32
N ALA A 226 -14.14 10.28 3.64
CA ALA A 226 -12.96 10.29 4.51
C ALA A 226 -12.02 9.09 4.23
N LEU A 227 -12.58 7.89 4.02
CA LEU A 227 -11.84 6.68 3.68
C LEU A 227 -11.16 6.76 2.29
N LEU A 228 -11.74 7.48 1.35
CA LEU A 228 -11.13 7.73 0.05
C LEU A 228 -9.99 8.75 0.15
N ALA A 229 -10.18 9.81 0.95
CA ALA A 229 -9.23 10.91 1.06
C ALA A 229 -8.04 10.59 2.00
N ARG A 230 -8.30 10.54 3.31
CA ARG A 230 -7.26 10.42 4.36
C ARG A 230 -7.78 9.58 5.55
N PRO A 231 -7.82 8.24 5.43
CA PRO A 231 -8.28 7.37 6.52
C PRO A 231 -7.55 7.58 7.85
N ALA A 232 -6.24 7.87 7.79
CA ALA A 232 -5.40 8.10 8.96
C ALA A 232 -5.88 9.26 9.87
N ASP A 233 -6.67 10.19 9.33
CA ASP A 233 -7.18 11.35 10.07
C ASP A 233 -8.49 11.05 10.81
N LEU A 234 -9.09 9.87 10.62
CA LEU A 234 -10.31 9.47 11.32
C LEU A 234 -10.06 9.38 12.84
N PRO A 235 -11.07 9.70 13.68
CA PRO A 235 -10.96 9.54 15.13
C PRO A 235 -10.62 8.09 15.51
N LEU A 236 -9.83 7.93 16.58
CA LEU A 236 -9.35 6.61 17.03
C LEU A 236 -10.51 5.61 17.25
N GLU A 237 -11.58 6.05 17.91
CA GLU A 237 -12.77 5.22 18.13
C GLU A 237 -13.45 4.76 16.82
N VAL A 238 -13.43 5.60 15.78
CA VAL A 238 -13.96 5.25 14.45
C VAL A 238 -13.05 4.25 13.76
N LEU A 239 -11.73 4.43 13.86
CA LEU A 239 -10.75 3.48 13.32
C LEU A 239 -10.84 2.11 14.00
N ASP A 240 -10.94 2.07 15.34
CA ASP A 240 -11.11 0.85 16.12
C ASP A 240 -12.40 0.11 15.73
N TRP A 241 -13.50 0.85 15.61
CA TRP A 241 -14.77 0.29 15.18
C TRP A 241 -14.73 -0.23 13.72
N LEU A 242 -14.15 0.54 12.79
CA LEU A 242 -14.00 0.13 11.38
C LEU A 242 -13.19 -1.16 11.25
N SER A 243 -12.04 -1.24 11.93
CA SER A 243 -11.18 -2.42 11.90
C SER A 243 -11.85 -3.63 12.54
N GLY A 244 -12.61 -3.45 13.61
CA GLY A 244 -13.31 -4.53 14.30
C GLY A 244 -14.55 -5.06 13.58
N HIS A 245 -15.19 -4.26 12.72
CA HIS A 245 -16.52 -4.58 12.20
C HIS A 245 -16.68 -4.56 10.68
N LEU A 246 -15.95 -3.71 9.95
CA LEU A 246 -16.26 -3.40 8.56
C LEU A 246 -15.15 -3.76 7.58
N LEU A 247 -13.88 -3.49 7.91
CA LEU A 247 -12.77 -3.71 6.98
C LEU A 247 -12.62 -5.20 6.59
N TYR A 248 -12.90 -6.11 7.53
CA TYR A 248 -12.91 -7.54 7.24
C TYR A 248 -14.10 -7.95 6.35
N CYS A 249 -15.28 -7.38 6.59
CA CYS A 249 -16.51 -7.72 5.86
C CYS A 249 -16.53 -7.16 4.42
N ALA A 250 -15.94 -5.99 4.19
CA ALA A 250 -15.89 -5.36 2.87
C ALA A 250 -14.82 -5.97 1.93
N GLY A 251 -13.89 -6.75 2.50
CA GLY A 251 -12.81 -7.43 1.79
C GLY A 251 -13.27 -8.66 0.98
N PRO A 252 -12.49 -9.13 -0.01
CA PRO A 252 -12.75 -10.41 -0.68
C PRO A 252 -12.60 -11.63 0.27
N PRO A 253 -13.36 -12.72 0.04
CA PRO A 253 -14.38 -12.87 -0.99
C PRO A 253 -15.72 -12.29 -0.55
N TRP A 254 -16.07 -11.14 -1.11
CA TRP A 254 -17.45 -10.72 -1.24
C TRP A 254 -18.02 -11.61 -2.34
N ALA A 255 -18.94 -12.51 -2.00
CA ALA A 255 -19.55 -13.38 -2.99
C ALA A 255 -20.11 -12.50 -4.13
N SER A 256 -19.58 -12.67 -5.33
CA SER A 256 -20.03 -12.02 -6.56
C SER A 256 -21.36 -12.59 -7.08
N ALA A 257 -22.08 -13.35 -6.24
CA ALA A 257 -23.50 -13.53 -6.48
C ALA A 257 -24.14 -12.13 -6.46
N TRP A 258 -25.17 -11.90 -7.28
CA TRP A 258 -25.92 -10.63 -7.37
C TRP A 258 -25.44 -9.57 -8.37
N GLY A 259 -24.54 -9.92 -9.30
CA GLY A 259 -24.38 -9.22 -10.59
C GLY A 259 -25.35 -9.68 -11.69
N SER A 260 -26.41 -10.43 -11.35
CA SER A 260 -27.40 -10.93 -12.31
C SER A 260 -28.81 -10.87 -11.73
N ALA A 261 -29.25 -9.67 -11.37
CA ALA A 261 -30.65 -9.38 -11.10
C ALA A 261 -30.95 -7.88 -11.21
N ALA A 262 -30.87 -7.33 -12.43
CA ALA A 262 -31.67 -6.17 -12.84
C ALA A 262 -31.58 -5.97 -14.36
N GLY A 263 -32.71 -6.16 -15.04
CA GLY A 263 -33.10 -5.50 -16.31
C GLY A 263 -32.34 -5.87 -17.57
#